data_AF-A0A4Q8TMP7-F1
#
_entry.id   AF-A0A4Q8TMP7-F1
#
_cell.length_a   1.000
_cell.length_b   1.000
_cell.length_c   1.000
_cell.angle_alpha   90.00
_cell.angle_beta   90.00
_cell.angle_gamma   90.00
#
_symmetry.space_group_name_H-M   'P 1'
#
loop_
_entity.id
_entity.type
_entity.pdbx_description
1 polymer ?
#
loop_
_entity_poly.entity_id
_entity_poly.type
_entity_poly.pdbx_seq_one_letter_code
_entity_poly.pdbx_strand_id
1 'polypeptide(L)'
;LALREAGYEKPIYLHGAQLKLCDLYEQLGISLGALIPVSDVADKKALAGEIVLAPPSALADRWSRSLPNVRPVMASGWMQIRARAKQRNAELPLIISDHCDWPELLQTIKEVNPKEVWVTHGREDALMYQAEKMGFKARALSLVGYDEEEQGGD
;
A
#
# COMPACT_ATOMS: atom_id res chain seq x y z
N LEU A 1 1.18 -11.84 1.90
CA LEU A 1 1.81 -12.99 2.59
C LEU A 1 2.91 -12.59 3.57
N ALA A 2 3.57 -11.43 3.40
CA ALA A 2 4.69 -10.97 4.24
C ALA A 2 4.57 -11.20 5.77
N LEU A 3 3.42 -10.97 6.40
CA LEU A 3 3.25 -11.26 7.85
C LEU A 3 3.38 -12.75 8.17
N ARG A 4 2.83 -13.63 7.32
CA ARG A 4 2.95 -15.08 7.44
C ARG A 4 4.38 -15.54 7.19
N GLU A 5 5.02 -15.00 6.16
CA GLU A 5 6.44 -15.27 5.85
C GLU A 5 7.36 -14.82 6.99
N ALA A 6 6.99 -13.75 7.72
CA ALA A 6 7.66 -13.30 8.93
C ALA A 6 7.34 -14.15 10.18
N GLY A 7 6.56 -15.22 10.06
CA GLY A 7 6.24 -16.19 11.13
C GLY A 7 5.05 -15.79 12.01
N TYR A 8 4.21 -14.84 11.61
CA TYR A 8 2.98 -14.54 12.34
C TYR A 8 1.89 -15.56 12.00
N GLU A 9 1.67 -16.52 12.89
CA GLU A 9 0.72 -17.63 12.69
C GLU A 9 -0.65 -17.41 13.34
N LYS A 10 -0.80 -16.37 14.16
CA LYS A 10 -2.08 -16.04 14.82
C LYS A 10 -3.12 -15.51 13.82
N PRO A 11 -4.43 -15.54 14.16
CA PRO A 11 -5.45 -14.90 13.34
C PRO A 11 -5.15 -13.42 13.08
N ILE A 12 -5.41 -12.97 11.85
CA ILE A 12 -5.40 -11.54 11.51
C ILE A 12 -6.85 -11.05 11.54
N TYR A 13 -7.09 -9.97 12.27
CA TYR A 13 -8.41 -9.40 12.40
C TYR A 13 -8.64 -8.34 11.33
N LEU A 14 -9.83 -8.32 10.72
CA LEU A 14 -10.10 -7.47 9.56
C LEU A 14 -11.28 -6.53 9.80
N HIS A 15 -11.11 -5.29 9.32
CA HIS A 15 -12.23 -4.41 9.05
C HIS A 15 -13.11 -4.99 7.93
N GLY A 16 -14.43 -4.82 8.02
CA GLY A 16 -15.40 -5.41 7.07
C GLY A 16 -15.16 -5.04 5.61
N ALA A 17 -14.60 -3.85 5.35
CA ALA A 17 -14.26 -3.38 4.01
C ALA A 17 -13.20 -4.24 3.27
N GLN A 18 -12.40 -5.04 3.99
CA GLN A 18 -11.35 -5.86 3.39
C GLN A 18 -11.81 -7.30 3.11
N LEU A 19 -12.90 -7.76 3.72
CA LEU A 19 -13.32 -9.16 3.69
C LEU A 19 -13.54 -9.68 2.27
N LYS A 20 -14.35 -8.99 1.47
CA LYS A 20 -14.69 -9.44 0.10
C LYS A 20 -13.46 -9.64 -0.79
N LEU A 21 -12.45 -8.78 -0.63
CA LEU A 21 -11.22 -8.91 -1.38
C LEU A 21 -10.41 -10.10 -0.88
N CYS A 22 -10.25 -10.25 0.43
CA CYS A 22 -9.57 -11.41 1.01
C CYS A 22 -10.24 -12.74 0.61
N ASP A 23 -11.57 -12.83 0.69
CA ASP A 23 -12.35 -14.01 0.28
C ASP A 23 -12.10 -14.36 -1.19
N LEU A 24 -12.04 -13.36 -2.08
CA LEU A 24 -11.73 -13.56 -3.48
C LEU A 24 -10.33 -14.17 -3.67
N TYR A 25 -9.32 -13.65 -2.97
CA TYR A 25 -7.97 -14.19 -3.04
C TYR A 25 -7.91 -15.65 -2.55
N GLU A 26 -8.64 -16.00 -1.48
CA GLU A 26 -8.72 -17.40 -1.02
C GLU A 26 -9.44 -18.31 -2.04
N GLN A 27 -10.53 -17.83 -2.65
CA GLN A 27 -11.22 -18.54 -3.74
C GLN A 27 -10.32 -18.78 -4.96
N LEU A 28 -9.38 -17.87 -5.21
CA LEU A 28 -8.35 -18.00 -6.25
C LEU A 28 -7.14 -18.84 -5.82
N GLY A 29 -7.17 -19.44 -4.63
CA GLY A 29 -6.14 -20.36 -4.13
C GLY A 29 -4.98 -19.69 -3.40
N ILE A 30 -5.08 -18.41 -3.07
CA ILE A 30 -4.08 -17.72 -2.25
C ILE A 30 -4.40 -17.94 -0.77
N SER A 31 -3.58 -18.76 -0.09
CA SER A 31 -3.75 -19.04 1.34
C SER A 31 -3.36 -17.83 2.20
N LEU A 32 -4.36 -17.11 2.73
CA LEU A 32 -4.13 -15.95 3.60
C LEU A 32 -4.02 -16.34 5.09
N GLY A 33 -4.37 -17.59 5.42
CA GLY A 33 -4.42 -18.11 6.78
C GLY A 33 -5.67 -17.65 7.52
N ALA A 34 -5.71 -17.80 8.85
CA ALA A 34 -6.88 -17.44 9.62
C ALA A 34 -7.15 -15.92 9.59
N LEU A 35 -8.29 -15.53 9.03
CA LEU A 35 -8.82 -14.17 8.98
C LEU A 35 -10.11 -14.10 9.78
N ILE A 36 -10.24 -13.11 10.67
CA ILE A 36 -11.43 -12.96 11.54
C ILE A 36 -12.00 -11.55 11.38
N PRO A 37 -13.27 -11.39 10.98
CA PRO A 37 -13.91 -10.08 11.00
C PRO A 37 -13.94 -9.49 12.42
N VAL A 38 -13.57 -8.21 12.57
CA VAL A 38 -13.66 -7.53 13.88
C VAL A 38 -15.10 -7.48 14.39
N SER A 39 -16.10 -7.52 13.50
CA SER A 39 -17.53 -7.59 13.87
C SER A 39 -17.90 -8.85 14.64
N ASP A 40 -17.14 -9.93 14.45
CA ASP A 40 -17.45 -11.25 15.00
C ASP A 40 -16.78 -11.45 16.37
N VAL A 41 -15.99 -10.46 16.83
CA VAL A 41 -15.32 -10.46 18.13
C VAL A 41 -16.28 -9.93 19.20
N ALA A 42 -16.75 -10.82 20.07
CA ALA A 42 -17.71 -10.49 21.12
C ALA A 42 -17.18 -9.49 22.16
N ASP A 43 -15.92 -9.64 22.59
CA ASP A 43 -15.24 -8.69 23.48
C ASP A 43 -14.02 -8.10 22.77
N LYS A 44 -14.09 -6.83 22.40
CA LYS A 44 -13.01 -6.10 21.74
C LYS A 44 -11.72 -6.03 22.58
N LYS A 45 -11.79 -6.23 23.91
CA LYS A 45 -10.59 -6.33 24.76
C LYS A 45 -9.70 -7.52 24.38
N ALA A 46 -10.26 -8.56 23.78
CA ALA A 46 -9.50 -9.70 23.29
C ALA A 46 -8.56 -9.35 22.11
N LEU A 47 -8.74 -8.18 21.47
CA LEU A 47 -7.87 -7.71 20.39
C LEU A 47 -6.55 -7.11 20.90
N ALA A 48 -6.37 -6.95 22.22
CA ALA A 48 -5.14 -6.44 22.78
C ALA A 48 -3.95 -7.36 22.44
N GLY A 49 -2.94 -6.81 21.77
CA GLY A 49 -1.75 -7.57 21.34
C GLY A 49 -1.92 -8.31 20.00
N GLU A 50 -3.06 -8.16 19.33
CA GLU A 50 -3.32 -8.78 18.03
C GLU A 50 -3.21 -7.78 16.87
N ILE A 51 -3.06 -8.29 15.64
CA ILE A 51 -2.98 -7.46 14.43
C ILE A 51 -4.39 -7.27 13.86
N VAL A 52 -4.80 -6.01 13.76
CA VAL A 52 -6.04 -5.59 13.10
C VAL A 52 -5.70 -4.80 11.85
N LEU A 53 -6.15 -5.26 10.69
CA LEU A 53 -6.03 -4.52 9.43
C LEU A 53 -7.32 -3.76 9.15
N ALA A 54 -7.16 -2.56 8.60
CA ALA A 54 -8.26 -1.68 8.21
C ALA A 54 -7.84 -0.78 7.05
N PRO A 55 -8.80 -0.26 6.26
CA PRO A 55 -8.49 0.76 5.27
C PRO A 55 -7.98 2.05 5.96
N PRO A 56 -7.18 2.90 5.28
CA PRO A 56 -6.62 4.12 5.86
C PRO A 56 -7.69 5.07 6.46
N SER A 57 -8.85 5.17 5.81
CA SER A 57 -9.97 6.00 6.27
C SER A 57 -10.53 5.57 7.63
N ALA A 58 -10.41 4.28 7.99
CA ALA A 58 -10.89 3.74 9.25
C ALA A 58 -9.93 3.98 10.42
N LEU A 59 -8.69 4.43 10.18
CA LEU A 59 -7.73 4.67 11.26
C LEU A 59 -8.06 5.92 12.08
N ALA A 60 -8.66 6.95 11.46
CA ALA A 60 -9.00 8.21 12.13
C ALA A 60 -10.48 8.31 12.56
N ASP A 61 -11.31 7.34 12.18
CA ASP A 61 -12.76 7.42 12.33
C ASP A 61 -13.27 6.90 13.70
N ARG A 62 -14.59 6.72 13.82
CA ARG A 62 -15.20 6.19 15.06
C ARG A 62 -14.94 4.70 15.25
N TRP A 63 -14.70 3.95 14.18
CA TRP A 63 -14.47 2.52 14.25
C TRP A 63 -13.17 2.22 15.01
N SER A 64 -12.06 2.88 14.67
CA SER A 64 -10.78 2.66 15.38
C SER A 64 -10.85 3.04 16.85
N ARG A 65 -11.59 4.11 17.20
CA ARG A 65 -11.79 4.56 18.59
C ARG A 65 -12.57 3.56 19.45
N SER A 66 -13.31 2.65 18.83
CA SER A 66 -14.02 1.59 19.53
C SER A 66 -13.10 0.43 19.95
N LEU A 67 -11.86 0.39 19.43
CA LEU A 67 -10.86 -0.61 19.76
C LEU A 67 -10.03 -0.15 20.98
N PRO A 68 -9.65 -1.06 21.89
CA PRO A 68 -8.91 -0.70 23.09
C PRO A 68 -7.43 -0.48 22.79
N ASN A 69 -6.87 0.67 23.19
CA ASN A 69 -5.42 0.98 23.19
C ASN A 69 -4.68 0.52 21.92
N VAL A 70 -5.10 1.05 20.77
CA VAL A 70 -4.47 0.73 19.48
C VAL A 70 -3.14 1.47 19.30
N ARG A 71 -2.14 0.79 18.74
CA ARG A 71 -0.95 1.42 18.15
C ARG A 71 -1.23 1.66 16.66
N PRO A 72 -1.39 2.91 16.19
CA PRO A 72 -1.62 3.18 14.78
C PRO A 72 -0.36 2.89 13.95
N VAL A 73 -0.50 1.92 13.05
CA VAL A 73 0.54 1.52 12.09
C VAL A 73 0.04 1.87 10.69
N MET A 74 0.88 2.55 9.90
CA MET A 74 0.58 2.83 8.49
C MET A 74 1.56 2.06 7.62
N ALA A 75 1.04 1.29 6.68
CA ALA A 75 1.81 0.50 5.72
C ALA A 75 1.65 1.10 4.33
N SER A 76 2.66 1.84 3.86
CA SER A 76 2.64 2.52 2.55
C SER A 76 4.05 2.93 2.11
N GLY A 77 4.31 2.94 0.80
CA GLY A 77 5.55 3.47 0.24
C GLY A 77 5.81 4.93 0.64
N TRP A 78 4.75 5.71 0.90
CA TRP A 78 4.85 7.09 1.38
C TRP A 78 5.38 7.22 2.80
N MET A 79 5.41 6.13 3.58
CA MET A 79 5.94 6.14 4.95
C MET A 79 7.45 6.40 5.01
N GLN A 80 8.15 6.33 3.86
CA GLN A 80 9.52 6.79 3.74
C GLN A 80 9.66 8.32 3.93
N ILE A 81 8.60 9.09 3.66
CA ILE A 81 8.59 10.54 3.79
C ILE A 81 8.16 10.92 5.21
N ARG A 82 9.13 11.40 6.01
CA ARG A 82 8.90 11.78 7.42
C ARG A 82 7.71 12.73 7.62
N ALA A 83 7.54 13.71 6.73
CA ALA A 83 6.41 14.64 6.80
C ALA A 83 5.04 13.94 6.65
N ARG A 84 4.94 12.96 5.74
CA ARG A 84 3.72 12.17 5.51
C ARG A 84 3.42 11.24 6.70
N ALA A 85 4.44 10.56 7.22
CA ALA A 85 4.30 9.74 8.43
C ALA A 85 3.77 10.56 9.63
N LYS A 86 4.32 11.77 9.82
CA LYS A 86 3.86 12.71 10.86
C LYS A 86 2.42 13.18 10.61
N GLN A 87 2.09 13.58 9.37
CA GLN A 87 0.74 14.04 9.00
C GLN A 87 -0.34 12.97 9.28
N ARG A 88 0.01 11.70 9.10
CA ARG A 88 -0.88 10.56 9.33
C ARG A 88 -0.88 10.05 10.77
N ASN A 89 -0.13 10.68 11.68
CA ASN A 89 0.06 10.21 13.06
C ASN A 89 0.42 8.72 13.15
N ALA A 90 1.24 8.24 12.20
CA ALA A 90 1.71 6.86 12.23
C ALA A 90 2.74 6.70 13.35
N GLU A 91 2.39 5.97 14.41
CA GLU A 91 3.34 5.64 15.48
C GLU A 91 4.40 4.66 15.00
N LEU A 92 4.01 3.75 14.10
CA LEU A 92 4.92 2.87 13.39
C LEU A 92 4.71 3.02 11.87
N PRO A 93 5.61 3.74 11.17
CA PRO A 93 5.61 3.82 9.72
C PRO A 93 6.27 2.58 9.11
N LEU A 94 5.50 1.76 8.38
CA LEU A 94 6.01 0.63 7.60
C LEU A 94 6.10 1.02 6.12
N ILE A 95 7.32 0.92 5.57
CA ILE A 95 7.59 1.24 4.16
C ILE A 95 7.34 -0.01 3.33
N ILE A 96 6.16 -0.08 2.72
CA ILE A 96 5.75 -1.19 1.86
C ILE A 96 4.85 -0.67 0.74
N SER A 97 5.09 -1.11 -0.48
CA SER A 97 4.37 -0.71 -1.68
C SER A 97 4.33 -1.87 -2.66
N ASP A 98 3.36 -1.87 -3.57
CA ASP A 98 3.26 -2.77 -4.72
C ASP A 98 3.84 -2.17 -6.00
N HIS A 99 4.33 -0.93 -5.93
CA HIS A 99 5.06 -0.28 -7.03
C HIS A 99 6.51 -0.76 -7.10
N CYS A 100 7.03 -0.84 -8.33
CA CYS A 100 8.45 -1.08 -8.58
C CYS A 100 9.32 0.07 -8.06
N ASP A 101 10.49 -0.27 -7.53
CA ASP A 101 11.49 0.71 -7.16
C ASP A 101 12.27 1.22 -8.38
N TRP A 102 12.97 2.35 -8.21
CA TRP A 102 13.75 2.99 -9.26
C TRP A 102 14.70 2.02 -10.02
N PRO A 103 15.49 1.15 -9.36
CA PRO A 103 16.35 0.21 -10.06
C PRO A 103 15.56 -0.80 -10.92
N GLU A 104 14.43 -1.30 -10.41
CA GLU A 104 13.56 -2.26 -11.11
C GLU A 104 12.92 -1.62 -12.34
N LEU A 105 12.53 -0.34 -12.22
CA LEU A 105 12.01 0.44 -13.33
C LEU A 105 13.08 0.61 -14.43
N LEU A 106 14.30 1.01 -14.07
CA LEU A 106 15.40 1.14 -15.03
C LEU A 106 15.81 -0.20 -15.63
N GLN A 107 15.77 -1.28 -14.84
CA GLN A 107 16.00 -2.63 -15.31
C GLN A 107 14.96 -3.03 -16.36
N THR A 108 13.68 -2.79 -16.09
CA THR A 108 12.59 -3.07 -17.02
C THR A 108 12.78 -2.34 -18.35
N ILE A 109 13.15 -1.05 -18.33
CA ILE A 109 13.44 -0.30 -19.56
C ILE A 109 14.57 -0.96 -20.37
N LYS A 110 15.64 -1.40 -19.70
CA LYS A 110 16.78 -2.06 -20.37
C LYS A 110 16.39 -3.43 -20.95
N GLU A 111 15.63 -4.22 -20.21
CA GLU A 111 15.23 -5.57 -20.62
C GLU A 111 14.23 -5.53 -21.79
N VAL A 112 13.28 -4.61 -21.75
CA VAL A 112 12.30 -4.41 -22.83
C VAL A 112 12.97 -3.77 -24.07
N ASN A 113 13.97 -2.92 -23.86
CA ASN A 113 14.68 -2.16 -24.90
C ASN A 113 13.73 -1.48 -25.92
N PRO A 114 12.79 -0.63 -25.45
CA PRO A 114 11.77 -0.05 -26.31
C PRO A 114 12.34 1.02 -27.25
N LYS A 115 11.63 1.31 -28.34
CA LYS A 115 11.98 2.45 -29.22
C LYS A 115 11.74 3.82 -28.56
N GLU A 116 10.77 3.88 -27.65
CA GLU A 116 10.39 5.09 -26.91
C GLU A 116 9.75 4.69 -25.57
N VAL A 117 10.00 5.49 -24.54
CA VAL A 117 9.45 5.33 -23.19
C VAL A 117 8.44 6.45 -22.94
N TRP A 118 7.21 6.08 -22.62
CA TRP A 118 6.12 7.02 -22.32
C TRP A 118 5.81 6.93 -20.83
N VAL A 119 5.97 8.04 -20.11
CA VAL A 119 5.92 8.10 -18.64
C VAL A 119 4.60 8.71 -18.18
N THR A 120 3.99 8.12 -17.15
CA THR A 120 2.75 8.60 -16.50
C THR A 120 2.73 8.13 -15.03
N HIS A 121 1.66 8.44 -14.28
CA HIS A 121 1.45 8.05 -12.88
C HIS A 121 2.63 8.37 -11.95
N GLY A 122 3.17 9.60 -12.06
CA GLY A 122 4.24 10.07 -11.19
C GLY A 122 5.00 11.27 -11.78
N ARG A 123 6.08 11.65 -11.11
CA ARG A 123 6.98 12.71 -11.61
C ARG A 123 7.77 12.19 -12.80
N GLU A 124 7.39 12.66 -13.98
CA GLU A 124 7.92 12.23 -15.26
C GLU A 124 9.33 12.73 -15.57
N ASP A 125 9.71 13.90 -15.04
CA ASP A 125 10.95 14.60 -15.34
C ASP A 125 12.21 13.76 -15.08
N ALA A 126 12.30 13.16 -13.88
CA ALA A 126 13.45 12.37 -13.47
C ALA A 126 13.62 11.12 -14.33
N LEU A 127 12.51 10.43 -14.60
CA LEU A 127 12.55 9.19 -15.37
C LEU A 127 12.84 9.45 -16.85
N MET A 128 12.21 10.47 -17.44
CA MET A 128 12.51 10.86 -18.81
C MET A 128 13.99 11.19 -18.97
N TYR A 129 14.53 12.03 -18.08
CA TYR A 129 15.94 12.39 -18.10
C TYR A 129 16.87 11.18 -18.01
N GLN A 130 16.55 10.23 -17.12
CA GLN A 130 17.36 9.03 -16.96
C GLN A 130 17.25 8.08 -18.17
N ALA A 131 16.06 7.92 -18.74
CA ALA A 131 15.85 7.11 -19.93
C ALA A 131 16.60 7.69 -21.14
N GLU A 132 16.60 9.02 -21.32
CA GLU A 132 17.39 9.72 -22.33
C GLU A 132 18.90 9.49 -22.16
N LYS A 133 19.40 9.56 -20.92
CA LYS A 133 20.80 9.22 -20.62
C LYS A 133 21.16 7.78 -20.94
N MET A 134 20.19 6.88 -20.85
CA MET A 134 20.35 5.47 -21.21
C MET A 134 20.23 5.23 -22.74
N GLY A 135 19.99 6.28 -23.53
CA GLY A 135 19.91 6.21 -24.99
C GLY A 135 18.49 6.02 -25.55
N PHE A 136 17.46 6.09 -24.70
CA PHE A 136 16.07 5.94 -25.11
C PHE A 136 15.43 7.30 -25.40
N LYS A 137 14.50 7.35 -26.36
CA LYS A 137 13.58 8.49 -26.45
C LYS A 137 12.58 8.40 -25.31
N ALA A 138 12.34 9.49 -24.59
CA ALA A 138 11.39 9.50 -23.49
C ALA A 138 10.44 10.70 -23.57
N ARG A 139 9.17 10.50 -23.21
CA ARG A 139 8.13 11.53 -23.23
C ARG A 139 7.15 11.34 -22.08
N ALA A 140 6.60 12.44 -21.59
CA ALA A 140 5.43 12.40 -20.73
C ALA A 140 4.21 12.00 -21.57
N LEU A 141 3.40 11.10 -21.04
CA LEU A 141 2.08 10.80 -21.57
C LEU A 141 1.08 11.75 -20.90
N SER A 142 0.88 12.92 -21.51
CA SER A 142 -0.17 13.86 -21.09
C SER A 142 -1.54 13.35 -21.56
N LEU A 143 -2.26 12.68 -20.66
CA LEU A 143 -3.65 12.28 -20.92
C LEU A 143 -4.56 13.49 -20.69
N VAL A 144 -5.06 14.08 -21.78
CA VAL A 144 -6.02 15.20 -21.71
C VAL A 144 -7.28 14.74 -20.96
N GLY A 145 -7.55 15.35 -19.79
CA GLY A 145 -8.72 15.06 -18.94
C GLY A 145 -8.43 14.21 -17.70
N TYR A 146 -7.19 13.77 -17.50
CA TYR A 146 -6.70 13.25 -16.21
C TYR A 146 -5.89 14.36 -15.54
N ASP A 147 -6.57 15.34 -14.93
CA ASP A 147 -5.92 16.16 -13.91
C ASP A 147 -5.60 15.23 -12.73
N GLU A 148 -4.38 15.34 -12.20
CA GLU A 148 -3.88 14.52 -11.09
C GLU A 148 -4.71 14.71 -9.81
N GLU A 149 -5.88 14.08 -9.71
CA GLU A 149 -6.53 13.75 -8.44
C GLU A 149 -5.82 12.55 -7.79
N GLU A 150 -4.48 12.64 -7.65
CA GLU A 150 -3.70 11.71 -6.84
C GLU A 150 -2.52 12.39 -6.14
N GLN A 151 -2.54 13.73 -6.04
CA GLN A 151 -1.70 14.46 -5.08
C GLN A 151 -2.44 14.72 -3.77
N GLY A 152 -3.01 13.68 -3.18
CA GLY A 152 -3.65 13.77 -1.89
C GLY A 152 -4.65 12.65 -1.70
N GLY A 153 -4.18 11.49 -1.25
CA GLY A 153 -5.08 10.60 -0.53
C GLY A 153 -5.67 11.42 0.62
N ASP A 154 -6.97 11.68 0.58
CA ASP A 154 -7.72 12.14 1.74
C ASP A 154 -7.81 11.01 2.77
#